data_AF-A0A6A4CQF4-F1
#
_entry.id   AF-A0A6A4CQF4-F1
#
_cell.length_a   1.000
_cell.length_b   1.000
_cell.length_c   1.000
_cell.angle_alpha   90.00
_cell.angle_beta   90.00
_cell.angle_gamma   90.00
#
_symmetry.space_group_name_H-M   'P 1'
#
loop_
_entity.id
_entity.type
_entity.pdbx_description
1 polymer ?
#
loop_
_entity_poly.entity_id
_entity_poly.type
_entity_poly.pdbx_seq_one_letter_code
_entity_poly.pdbx_strand_id
1 'polypeptide(L)'
;MDKATYKVTEGADQACGWTDPKGIAQQIPSDGTMRTSGYTHDGPCEIYMGDKLALSYLNCHESITDQTFKLDYSGCGDSCILYWYWLGVRFLNNKYSWQVYKECIPIYSGSGGGASMTTSTTTLNAN
;
A
#
# COMPACT_ATOMS: atom_id res chain seq x y z
N MET A 1 15.69 11.53 5.32
CA MET A 1 15.52 10.23 4.62
C MET A 1 16.00 9.17 5.56
N ASP A 2 15.07 8.36 6.09
CA ASP A 2 15.37 7.39 7.13
C ASP A 2 16.33 6.33 6.62
N LYS A 3 17.44 6.20 7.36
CA LYS A 3 18.44 5.15 7.19
C LYS A 3 17.80 3.83 7.61
N ALA A 4 17.06 3.18 6.70
CA ALA A 4 16.48 1.87 7.02
C ALA A 4 17.56 0.93 7.55
N THR A 5 17.30 0.34 8.70
CA THR A 5 18.17 -0.63 9.38
C THR A 5 18.07 -2.04 8.79
N TYR A 6 17.31 -2.21 7.70
CA TYR A 6 17.09 -3.48 7.01
C TYR A 6 17.42 -3.36 5.52
N LYS A 7 17.98 -4.43 4.96
CA LYS A 7 18.29 -4.54 3.53
C LYS A 7 17.01 -4.89 2.77
N VAL A 8 16.65 -4.08 1.78
CA VAL A 8 15.56 -4.40 0.83
C VAL A 8 16.03 -5.43 -0.20
N THR A 9 15.08 -6.19 -0.75
CA THR A 9 15.35 -7.09 -1.87
C THR A 9 15.90 -6.30 -3.06
N GLU A 10 16.86 -6.86 -3.78
CA GLU A 10 17.42 -6.23 -4.98
C GLU A 10 16.32 -5.92 -6.00
N GLY A 11 16.29 -4.68 -6.50
CA GLY A 11 15.27 -4.18 -7.42
C GLY A 11 14.02 -3.61 -6.74
N ALA A 12 13.81 -3.84 -5.45
CA ALA A 12 12.70 -3.25 -4.70
C ALA A 12 13.04 -1.86 -4.18
N ASP A 13 12.09 -0.93 -4.31
CA ASP A 13 12.12 0.36 -3.67
C ASP A 13 11.82 0.26 -2.16
N GLN A 14 12.43 1.13 -1.37
CA GLN A 14 12.30 1.11 0.09
C GLN A 14 10.89 1.52 0.57
N ALA A 15 10.22 2.40 -0.17
CA ALA A 15 8.89 2.89 0.15
C ALA A 15 7.79 2.03 -0.51
N CYS A 16 8.01 1.62 -1.77
CA CYS A 16 6.98 1.04 -2.62
C CYS A 16 7.20 -0.43 -3.01
N GLY A 17 8.23 -1.09 -2.50
CA GLY A 17 8.47 -2.49 -2.85
C GLY A 17 8.73 -2.63 -4.35
N TRP A 18 7.96 -3.47 -5.04
CA TRP A 18 8.17 -3.73 -6.47
C TRP A 18 7.30 -2.86 -7.40
N THR A 19 6.44 -2.01 -6.83
CA THR A 19 5.56 -1.15 -7.62
C THR A 19 6.19 0.20 -7.93
N ASP A 20 5.88 0.74 -9.10
CA ASP A 20 6.28 2.08 -9.52
C ASP A 20 5.13 3.07 -9.20
N PRO A 21 5.29 3.97 -8.21
CA PRO A 21 4.28 4.98 -7.90
C PRO A 21 4.07 5.99 -9.04
N LYS A 22 4.96 6.05 -10.04
CA LYS A 22 4.84 6.88 -11.24
C LYS A 22 4.32 6.09 -12.45
N GLY A 23 3.95 4.82 -12.25
CA GLY A 23 3.35 3.98 -13.27
C GLY A 23 1.99 4.49 -13.78
N ILE A 24 1.38 3.71 -14.66
CA ILE A 24 0.06 4.04 -15.24
C ILE A 24 -1.01 3.89 -14.15
N ALA A 25 -1.69 4.99 -13.84
CA ALA A 25 -2.74 5.00 -12.83
C ALA A 25 -3.91 4.06 -13.20
N GLN A 26 -4.42 3.34 -12.22
CA GLN A 26 -5.57 2.43 -12.35
C GLN A 26 -6.86 3.12 -11.90
N GLN A 27 -7.97 2.82 -12.56
CA GLN A 27 -9.26 3.37 -12.15
C GLN A 27 -9.71 2.75 -10.84
N ILE A 28 -10.24 3.56 -9.91
CA ILE A 28 -10.90 3.04 -8.71
C ILE A 28 -12.08 2.15 -9.13
N PRO A 29 -12.16 0.90 -8.64
CA PRO A 29 -13.26 0.00 -8.97
C PRO A 29 -14.62 0.62 -8.61
N SER A 30 -15.58 0.57 -9.53
CA SER A 30 -16.90 1.19 -9.36
C SER A 30 -17.69 0.62 -8.18
N ASP A 31 -17.40 -0.61 -7.79
CA ASP A 31 -18.00 -1.28 -6.64
C ASP A 31 -17.17 -1.11 -5.35
N GLY A 32 -16.05 -0.39 -5.39
CA GLY A 32 -15.16 -0.19 -4.24
C GLY A 32 -14.45 -1.46 -3.76
N THR A 33 -14.36 -2.49 -4.60
CA THR A 33 -13.70 -3.75 -4.25
C THR A 33 -12.18 -3.64 -4.38
N MET A 34 -11.44 -4.17 -3.41
CA MET A 34 -10.02 -4.47 -3.51
C MET A 34 -9.82 -5.99 -3.45
N ARG A 35 -8.82 -6.49 -4.18
CA ARG A 35 -8.38 -7.89 -4.12
C ARG A 35 -6.90 -7.98 -3.82
N THR A 36 -6.52 -8.87 -2.90
CA THR A 36 -5.14 -9.23 -2.58
C THR A 36 -4.88 -10.71 -2.87
N SER A 37 -3.62 -11.15 -2.83
CA SER A 37 -3.29 -12.58 -2.81
C SER A 37 -3.63 -13.28 -1.47
N GLY A 38 -4.13 -12.53 -0.48
CA GLY A 38 -4.40 -12.99 0.88
C GLY A 38 -3.24 -12.71 1.84
N TYR A 39 -3.58 -12.50 3.10
CA TYR A 39 -2.63 -12.36 4.20
C TYR A 39 -2.33 -13.75 4.77
N THR A 40 -1.14 -14.29 4.48
CA THR A 40 -0.78 -15.69 4.81
C THR A 40 -0.03 -15.84 6.14
N HIS A 41 0.25 -14.75 6.81
CA HIS A 41 0.99 -14.67 8.07
C HIS A 41 0.29 -13.69 9.01
N ASP A 42 0.34 -13.98 10.30
CA ASP A 42 -0.16 -13.05 11.31
C ASP A 42 0.57 -11.73 11.23
N GLY A 43 -0.15 -10.64 11.43
CA GLY A 43 0.47 -9.34 11.64
C GLY A 43 -0.32 -8.17 11.07
N PRO A 44 0.09 -6.95 11.42
CA PRO A 44 -0.67 -5.76 11.12
C PRO A 44 -0.60 -5.42 9.64
N CYS A 45 -1.67 -4.84 9.13
CA CYS A 45 -1.68 -4.21 7.82
C CYS A 45 -2.42 -2.87 7.88
N GLU A 46 -1.99 -1.98 7.00
CA GLU A 46 -2.58 -0.67 6.82
C GLU A 46 -2.71 -0.36 5.34
N ILE A 47 -3.78 0.33 4.97
CA ILE A 47 -4.00 0.83 3.63
C ILE A 47 -4.33 2.31 3.72
N TYR A 48 -3.60 3.11 2.96
CA TYR A 48 -3.79 4.56 2.87
C TYR A 48 -4.21 4.97 1.47
N MET A 49 -5.04 6.01 1.40
CA MET A 49 -5.39 6.74 0.18
C MET A 49 -4.69 8.10 0.25
N GLY A 50 -3.54 8.23 -0.40
CA GLY A 50 -2.65 9.36 -0.18
C GLY A 50 -2.18 9.40 1.27
N ASP A 51 -2.57 10.45 2.00
CA ASP A 51 -2.23 10.67 3.41
C ASP A 51 -3.32 10.17 4.40
N LYS A 52 -4.46 9.67 3.89
CA LYS A 52 -5.58 9.23 4.73
C LYS A 52 -5.61 7.73 4.93
N LEU A 53 -5.70 7.30 6.18
CA LEU A 53 -5.88 5.89 6.52
C LEU A 53 -7.28 5.41 6.10
N ALA A 54 -7.33 4.37 5.27
CA ALA A 54 -8.58 3.75 4.80
C ALA A 54 -8.88 2.42 5.48
N LEU A 55 -7.84 1.69 5.92
CA LEU A 55 -7.97 0.42 6.63
C LEU A 55 -6.77 0.21 7.55
N SER A 56 -7.01 -0.25 8.78
CA SER A 56 -5.96 -0.72 9.70
C SER A 56 -6.48 -1.87 10.54
N TYR A 57 -5.70 -2.95 10.64
CA TYR A 57 -5.94 -4.03 11.60
C TYR A 57 -4.62 -4.46 12.24
N LEU A 58 -4.70 -4.90 13.50
CA LEU A 58 -3.55 -5.48 14.21
C LEU A 58 -3.17 -6.87 13.69
N ASN A 59 -4.14 -7.62 13.14
CA ASN A 59 -3.89 -8.89 12.45
C ASN A 59 -4.80 -9.01 11.23
N CYS A 60 -4.25 -8.80 10.03
CA CYS A 60 -5.02 -8.89 8.79
C CYS A 60 -5.25 -10.32 8.30
N HIS A 61 -4.44 -11.29 8.76
CA HIS A 61 -4.72 -12.70 8.53
C HIS A 61 -6.03 -13.14 9.16
N GLU A 62 -6.31 -12.67 10.38
CA GLU A 62 -7.55 -12.97 11.10
C GLU A 62 -8.71 -12.06 10.67
N SER A 63 -8.45 -10.77 10.44
CA SER A 63 -9.51 -9.78 10.19
C SER A 63 -10.04 -9.82 8.76
N ILE A 64 -9.20 -10.24 7.80
CA ILE A 64 -9.53 -10.29 6.37
C ILE A 64 -9.41 -11.74 5.91
N THR A 65 -10.47 -12.51 6.13
CA THR A 65 -10.52 -13.95 5.82
C THR A 65 -10.71 -14.22 4.32
N ASP A 66 -11.27 -13.25 3.59
CA ASP A 66 -11.47 -13.32 2.15
C ASP A 66 -10.43 -12.47 1.41
N GLN A 67 -9.96 -12.96 0.26
CA GLN A 67 -9.01 -12.23 -0.59
C GLN A 67 -9.61 -10.95 -1.22
N THR A 68 -10.93 -10.80 -1.14
CA THR A 68 -11.70 -9.72 -1.78
C THR A 68 -12.51 -9.01 -0.71
N PHE A 69 -12.33 -7.70 -0.55
CA PHE A 69 -13.00 -6.89 0.48
C PHE A 69 -13.30 -5.47 -0.02
N LYS A 70 -14.16 -4.75 0.70
CA LYS A 70 -14.48 -3.34 0.40
C LYS A 70 -13.48 -2.41 1.07
N LEU A 71 -13.15 -1.33 0.39
CA LEU A 71 -12.25 -0.30 0.88
C LEU A 71 -12.87 1.08 0.70
N ASP A 72 -12.64 1.98 1.64
CA ASP A 72 -13.06 3.38 1.51
C ASP A 72 -12.02 4.17 0.70
N TYR A 73 -12.41 4.57 -0.51
CA TYR A 73 -11.58 5.37 -1.42
C TYR A 73 -11.82 6.88 -1.29
N SER A 74 -12.73 7.32 -0.41
CA SER A 74 -13.12 8.73 -0.28
C SER A 74 -11.95 9.66 0.06
N GLY A 75 -10.88 9.11 0.63
CA GLY A 75 -9.65 9.85 0.91
C GLY A 75 -8.88 10.31 -0.34
N CYS A 76 -9.07 9.67 -1.49
CA CYS A 76 -8.23 9.81 -2.67
C CYS A 76 -8.47 11.09 -3.51
N GLY A 77 -9.67 11.69 -3.42
CA GLY A 77 -10.07 12.80 -4.29
C GLY A 77 -10.10 12.41 -5.78
N ASP A 78 -9.57 13.27 -6.66
CA ASP A 78 -9.50 13.01 -8.09
C ASP A 78 -8.47 11.91 -8.43
N SER A 79 -7.33 11.91 -7.73
CA SER A 79 -6.27 10.92 -7.90
C SER A 79 -5.32 10.92 -6.70
N CYS A 80 -4.81 9.75 -6.32
CA CYS A 80 -3.83 9.58 -5.25
C CYS A 80 -3.00 8.30 -5.43
N ILE A 81 -1.99 8.12 -4.58
CA ILE A 81 -1.32 6.82 -4.42
C ILE A 81 -2.05 6.03 -3.33
N LEU A 82 -2.51 4.83 -3.64
CA LEU A 82 -2.89 3.85 -2.62
C LEU A 82 -1.62 3.20 -2.09
N TYR A 83 -1.35 3.37 -0.79
CA TYR A 83 -0.26 2.68 -0.11
C TYR A 83 -0.81 1.48 0.63
N TRP A 84 -0.32 0.28 0.30
CA TRP A 84 -0.67 -0.96 0.97
C TRP A 84 0.56 -1.46 1.72
N TYR A 85 0.42 -1.64 3.04
CA TYR A 85 1.48 -2.10 3.91
C TYR A 85 1.02 -3.32 4.70
N TRP A 86 1.85 -4.35 4.75
CA TRP A 86 1.61 -5.52 5.59
C TRP A 86 2.92 -6.02 6.20
N LEU A 87 2.90 -6.24 7.51
CA LEU A 87 4.04 -6.76 8.25
C LEU A 87 3.70 -8.17 8.74
N GLY A 88 4.08 -9.17 7.95
CA GLY A 88 3.87 -10.57 8.27
C GLY A 88 4.90 -11.10 9.26
N VAL A 89 4.44 -11.68 10.37
CA VAL A 89 5.25 -12.39 11.36
C VAL A 89 5.26 -13.87 11.01
N ARG A 90 6.45 -14.40 10.73
CA ARG A 90 6.65 -15.81 10.46
C ARG A 90 7.56 -16.43 11.51
N PHE A 91 7.11 -17.52 12.12
CA PHE A 91 7.93 -18.34 13.01
C PHE A 91 8.56 -19.49 12.22
N LEU A 92 9.88 -19.49 12.09
CA LEU A 92 10.63 -20.53 11.38
C LEU A 92 11.96 -20.80 12.11
N ASN A 93 12.39 -22.06 12.16
CA ASN A 93 13.66 -22.45 12.78
C ASN A 93 13.82 -21.93 14.23
N ASN A 94 12.75 -22.01 15.03
CA ASN A 94 12.69 -21.54 16.41
C ASN A 94 12.99 -20.03 16.60
N LYS A 95 12.71 -19.22 15.58
CA LYS A 95 12.88 -17.76 15.62
C LYS A 95 11.73 -17.05 14.93
N TYR A 96 11.37 -15.88 15.44
CA TYR A 96 10.47 -14.97 14.75
C TYR A 96 11.24 -14.17 13.69
N SER A 97 10.65 -14.08 12.50
CA SER A 97 11.12 -13.25 11.39
C SER A 97 9.99 -12.38 10.91
N TRP A 98 10.29 -11.11 10.62
CA TRP A 98 9.35 -10.17 10.03
C TRP A 98 9.56 -10.12 8.51
N GLN A 99 8.46 -10.18 7.78
CA GLN A 99 8.40 -9.95 6.34
C GLN A 99 7.63 -8.65 6.12
N VAL A 100 8.27 -7.68 5.47
CA VAL A 100 7.68 -6.37 5.21
C VAL A 100 7.25 -6.32 3.76
N TYR A 101 5.95 -6.21 3.54
CA TYR A 101 5.35 -6.07 2.23
C TYR A 101 4.82 -4.64 2.07
N LYS A 102 5.14 -4.02 0.95
CA LYS A 102 4.75 -2.65 0.64
C LYS A 102 4.44 -2.56 -0.85
N GLU A 103 3.35 -1.89 -1.18
CA GLU A 103 2.99 -1.59 -2.56
C GLU A 103 2.40 -0.17 -2.65
N CYS A 104 2.74 0.54 -3.72
CA CYS A 104 2.24 1.88 -4.06
C CYS A 104 1.52 1.82 -5.41
N ILE A 105 0.22 2.08 -5.42
CA ILE A 105 -0.61 1.92 -6.61
C ILE A 105 -1.20 3.29 -6.96
N PRO A 106 -0.78 3.93 -8.07
CA PRO A 106 -1.43 5.15 -8.52
C PRO A 106 -2.87 4.84 -8.95
N ILE A 107 -3.84 5.55 -8.39
CA ILE A 107 -5.27 5.37 -8.66
C ILE A 107 -5.99 6.69 -8.90
N TYR A 108 -7.09 6.66 -9.65
CA TYR A 108 -7.89 7.85 -9.97
C TYR A 108 -9.39 7.58 -9.91
N SER A 109 -10.17 8.63 -9.64
CA SER A 109 -11.63 8.61 -9.72
C SER A 109 -12.12 9.11 -11.09
N GLY A 110 -13.27 8.61 -11.57
CA GLY A 110 -13.90 9.07 -12.82
C GLY A 110 -13.24 8.56 -14.12
N SER A 111 -13.61 9.15 -15.26
CA SER A 111 -13.25 8.70 -16.63
C SER A 111 -11.97 9.34 -17.21
N GLY A 112 -11.21 10.10 -16.40
CA GLY A 112 -9.95 10.73 -16.80
C GLY A 112 -8.79 9.73 -16.79
N GLY A 113 -8.70 8.92 -17.84
CA GLY A 113 -7.82 7.76 -17.92
C GLY A 113 -6.33 8.01 -17.73
N GLY A 114 -5.70 7.17 -16.89
CA GLY A 114 -4.39 6.56 -17.12
C GLY A 114 -3.18 7.47 -17.38
N ALA A 115 -3.21 8.73 -16.95
CA ALA A 115 -2.03 9.59 -17.02
C ALA A 115 -1.04 9.22 -15.89
N SER A 116 0.26 9.18 -16.21
CA SER A 116 1.33 9.04 -15.21
C SER A 116 1.24 10.21 -14.23
N MET A 117 1.12 9.92 -12.93
CA MET A 117 1.01 10.98 -11.92
C MET A 117 2.32 11.76 -11.85
N THR A 118 2.28 13.03 -12.27
CA THR A 118 3.37 13.96 -11.98
C THR A 118 3.25 14.36 -10.52
N THR A 119 4.13 13.82 -9.67
CA THR A 119 4.23 14.18 -8.26
C THR A 119 4.60 15.66 -8.17
N SER A 120 3.64 16.52 -7.84
CA SER A 120 3.94 17.91 -7.47
C SER A 120 4.73 17.88 -6.17
N THR A 121 6.03 18.12 -6.25
CA THR A 121 6.91 18.17 -5.08
C THR A 121 6.60 19.47 -4.35
N THR A 122 5.70 19.44 -3.36
CA THR A 122 5.57 20.56 -2.44
C THR A 122 6.83 20.59 -1.58
N THR A 123 7.69 21.57 -1.83
CA THR A 123 8.83 21.88 -0.97
C THR A 123 8.28 22.28 0.40
N LEU A 124 8.39 21.37 1.37
CA LEU A 124 8.25 21.72 2.78
C LEU A 124 9.47 22.59 3.12
N ASN A 125 9.29 23.91 3.13
CA ASN A 125 10.22 24.82 3.76
C ASN A 125 10.17 24.54 5.26
N ALA A 126 11.23 23.92 5.78
CA ALA A 126 11.49 23.86 7.21
C ALA A 126 11.84 25.28 7.68
N ASN A 127 11.09 25.77 8.67
CA ASN A 127 11.39 26.98 9.44
C ASN A 127 11.68 26.55 10.88
#